data_AF-A0A536V581-F1
#
_entry.id   AF-A0A536V581-F1
#
_cell.length_a   1.000
_cell.length_b   1.000
_cell.length_c   1.000
_cell.angle_alpha   90.00
_cell.angle_beta   90.00
_cell.angle_gamma   90.00
#
_symmetry.space_group_name_H-M   'P 1'
#
loop_
_entity.id
_entity.type
_entity.pdbx_description
1 polymer ?
#
loop_
_entity_poly.entity_id
_entity_poly.type
_entity_poly.pdbx_seq_one_letter_code
_entity_poly.pdbx_strand_id
1 'polypeptide(L)'
;MKGSVRLVLAVLVMSGYPLAHATVIFSASSTSPAGIQSTVDAFRTSLGTLNPNVIGSFGSGRREINWDGVPDALSAPNNLPANFFNVNSPRGVIFSTPGTGFQVSANAASGTAV
;
A
#
# COMPACT_ATOMS: atom_id res chain seq x y z
N MET A 1 -8.66 -67.02 36.39
CA MET A 1 -8.69 -66.38 35.05
C MET A 1 -8.74 -64.87 35.27
N LYS A 2 -7.64 -64.14 35.04
CA LYS A 2 -7.59 -62.66 35.19
C LYS A 2 -7.63 -62.04 33.79
N GLY A 3 -8.79 -61.49 33.42
CA GLY A 3 -8.97 -60.79 32.15
C GLY A 3 -8.37 -59.38 32.23
N SER A 4 -7.50 -59.02 31.30
CA SER A 4 -6.91 -57.69 31.22
C SER A 4 -7.73 -56.84 30.25
N VAL A 5 -8.34 -55.76 30.73
CA VAL A 5 -9.00 -54.75 29.88
C VAL A 5 -7.93 -53.74 29.44
N ARG A 6 -7.78 -53.53 28.14
CA ARG A 6 -6.88 -52.51 27.56
C ARG A 6 -7.73 -51.36 27.02
N LEU A 7 -7.50 -50.16 27.54
CA LEU A 7 -8.08 -48.93 27.03
C LEU A 7 -7.18 -48.40 25.91
N VAL A 8 -7.68 -48.35 24.68
CA VAL A 8 -6.99 -47.73 23.54
C VAL A 8 -7.42 -46.27 23.48
N LEU A 9 -6.47 -45.34 23.68
CA LEU A 9 -6.69 -43.91 23.52
C LEU A 9 -6.48 -43.55 22.05
N ALA A 10 -7.55 -43.16 21.36
CA ALA A 10 -7.45 -42.63 20.00
C ALA A 10 -7.02 -41.16 20.05
N VAL A 11 -5.83 -40.85 19.52
CA VAL A 11 -5.36 -39.47 19.34
C VAL A 11 -5.96 -38.95 18.04
N LEU A 12 -6.85 -37.95 18.15
CA LEU A 12 -7.37 -37.21 17.01
C LEU A 12 -6.31 -36.18 16.58
N VAL A 13 -5.62 -36.43 15.48
CA VAL A 13 -4.74 -35.45 14.84
C VAL A 13 -5.62 -34.43 14.11
N MET A 14 -5.86 -33.28 14.73
CA MET A 14 -6.50 -32.14 14.09
C MET A 14 -5.51 -31.51 13.12
N SER A 15 -5.67 -31.78 11.83
CA SER A 15 -4.96 -31.09 10.76
C SER A 15 -5.25 -29.60 10.85
N GLY A 16 -4.26 -28.80 11.23
CA GLY A 16 -4.35 -27.34 11.22
C GLY A 16 -4.40 -26.84 9.78
N TYR A 17 -5.61 -26.58 9.26
CA TYR A 17 -5.76 -25.83 8.02
C TYR A 17 -5.25 -24.41 8.26
N PRO A 18 -4.45 -23.82 7.36
CA PRO A 18 -4.12 -22.41 7.46
C PRO A 18 -5.43 -21.62 7.40
N LEU A 19 -5.69 -20.79 8.41
CA LEU A 19 -6.79 -19.83 8.37
C LEU A 19 -6.60 -18.99 7.11
N ALA A 20 -7.55 -19.05 6.18
CA ALA A 20 -7.56 -18.15 5.04
C ALA A 20 -7.59 -16.72 5.57
N HIS A 21 -6.51 -15.96 5.36
CA HIS A 21 -6.53 -14.53 5.62
C HIS A 21 -7.54 -13.90 4.65
N ALA A 22 -8.66 -13.44 5.17
CA ALA A 22 -9.65 -12.72 4.40
C ALA A 22 -9.03 -11.43 3.86
N THR A 23 -9.19 -11.18 2.56
CA THR A 23 -8.84 -9.88 1.96
C THR A 23 -9.70 -8.79 2.61
N VAL A 24 -9.06 -7.78 3.19
CA VAL A 24 -9.77 -6.59 3.69
C VAL A 24 -10.01 -5.65 2.51
N ILE A 25 -11.27 -5.38 2.20
CA ILE A 25 -11.68 -4.48 1.11
C ILE A 25 -12.15 -3.16 1.73
N PHE A 26 -11.60 -2.05 1.23
CA PHE A 26 -12.06 -0.69 1.54
C PHE A 26 -12.68 -0.11 0.28
N SER A 27 -13.95 0.30 0.35
CA SER A 27 -14.66 0.94 -0.77
C SER A 27 -15.57 2.05 -0.27
N ALA A 28 -15.63 3.14 -1.04
CA ALA A 28 -16.53 4.26 -0.82
C ALA A 28 -16.72 5.02 -2.13
N SER A 29 -17.84 5.71 -2.25
CA SER A 29 -18.09 6.67 -3.32
C SER A 29 -18.75 7.91 -2.74
N SER A 30 -18.45 9.07 -3.31
CA SER A 30 -19.04 10.35 -2.93
C SER A 30 -18.90 11.34 -4.08
N THR A 31 -19.69 12.41 -4.03
CA THR A 31 -19.59 13.55 -4.94
C THR A 31 -18.47 14.52 -4.58
N SER A 32 -17.79 14.34 -3.45
CA SER A 32 -16.62 15.13 -3.05
C SER A 32 -15.55 14.29 -2.34
N PRO A 33 -14.27 14.71 -2.33
CA PRO A 33 -13.21 14.02 -1.61
C PRO A 33 -13.49 13.84 -0.11
N ALA A 34 -14.12 14.83 0.53
CA ALA A 34 -14.44 14.78 1.96
C ALA A 34 -15.37 13.62 2.30
N GLY A 35 -16.27 13.24 1.40
CA GLY A 35 -17.23 12.16 1.64
C GLY A 35 -16.65 10.75 1.58
N ILE A 36 -15.41 10.57 1.08
CA ILE A 36 -14.69 9.29 1.14
C ILE A 36 -13.61 9.26 2.23
N GLN A 37 -13.41 10.36 2.95
CA GLN A 37 -12.25 10.54 3.84
C GLN A 37 -12.19 9.48 4.95
N SER A 38 -13.33 9.10 5.53
CA SER A 38 -13.39 8.07 6.58
C SER A 38 -12.88 6.70 6.10
N THR A 39 -13.19 6.30 4.87
CA THR A 39 -12.70 5.04 4.28
C THR A 39 -11.20 5.11 3.97
N VAL A 40 -10.73 6.27 3.48
CA VAL A 40 -9.29 6.50 3.27
C VAL A 40 -8.53 6.42 4.61
N ASP A 41 -9.08 7.01 5.67
CA ASP A 41 -8.46 6.98 7.00
C ASP A 41 -8.48 5.58 7.61
N ALA A 42 -9.54 4.79 7.39
CA ALA A 42 -9.59 3.38 7.77
C ALA A 42 -8.53 2.55 7.04
N PHE A 43 -8.37 2.76 5.72
CA PHE A 43 -7.29 2.13 4.95
C PHE A 43 -5.91 2.52 5.48
N ARG A 44 -5.65 3.83 5.68
CA ARG A 44 -4.38 4.32 6.24
C ARG A 44 -4.09 3.76 7.62
N THR A 45 -5.12 3.64 8.46
CA THR A 45 -5.01 3.04 9.80
C THR A 45 -4.60 1.57 9.72
N SER A 46 -5.17 0.81 8.78
CA SER A 46 -4.81 -0.61 8.57
C SER A 46 -3.36 -0.81 8.12
N LEU A 47 -2.77 0.18 7.43
CA LEU A 47 -1.36 0.17 7.00
C LEU A 47 -0.39 0.68 8.08
N GLY A 48 -0.88 1.38 9.10
CA GLY A 48 -0.09 1.92 10.20
C GLY A 48 0.38 3.37 10.02
N THR A 49 1.21 3.82 10.97
CA THR A 49 1.70 5.21 11.07
C THR A 49 2.41 5.66 9.80
N LEU A 50 2.16 6.91 9.37
CA LEU A 50 2.86 7.51 8.25
C LEU A 50 4.32 7.79 8.63
N ASN A 51 5.25 7.19 7.89
CA ASN A 51 6.68 7.45 8.04
C ASN A 51 7.09 8.79 7.39
N PRO A 52 8.14 9.46 7.91
CA PRO A 52 8.64 10.70 7.31
C PRO A 52 9.25 10.45 5.92
N ASN A 53 9.18 11.46 5.06
CA ASN A 53 9.69 11.42 3.68
C ASN A 53 11.21 11.65 3.62
N VAL A 54 11.96 10.79 4.30
CA VAL A 54 13.43 10.82 4.36
C VAL A 54 14.02 9.52 3.80
N ILE A 55 15.27 9.57 3.36
CA ILE A 55 16.02 8.41 2.86
C ILE A 55 16.21 7.40 4.00
N GLY A 56 16.04 6.11 3.68
CA GLY A 56 16.26 5.00 4.61
C GLY A 56 15.07 4.05 4.75
N SER A 57 15.34 2.91 5.38
CA SER A 57 14.34 1.88 5.68
C SER A 57 13.72 2.11 7.06
N PHE A 58 12.43 1.78 7.17
CA PHE A 58 11.69 1.76 8.44
C PHE A 58 11.26 0.34 8.75
N GLY A 59 11.31 -0.05 10.03
CA GLY A 59 10.92 -1.40 10.46
C GLY A 59 9.40 -1.65 10.49
N SER A 60 8.59 -0.58 10.43
CA SER A 60 7.13 -0.64 10.43
C SER A 60 6.53 0.65 9.86
N GLY A 61 5.20 0.72 9.81
CA GLY A 61 4.45 1.88 9.30
C GLY A 61 4.28 1.85 7.78
N ARG A 62 3.86 3.00 7.24
CA ARG A 62 3.55 3.15 5.81
C ARG A 62 4.29 4.32 5.18
N ARG A 63 4.46 4.24 3.86
CA ARG A 63 4.80 5.39 3.00
C ARG A 63 3.65 5.60 2.01
N GLU A 64 3.38 6.84 1.68
CA GLU A 64 2.24 7.23 0.84
C GLU A 64 2.77 8.14 -0.27
N ILE A 65 2.41 7.95 -1.54
CA ILE A 65 2.86 8.81 -2.64
C ILE A 65 1.86 9.93 -2.88
N ASN A 66 2.33 11.18 -2.77
CA ASN A 66 1.55 12.35 -3.14
C ASN A 66 1.86 12.75 -4.58
N TRP A 67 1.02 12.31 -5.51
CA TRP A 67 1.22 12.55 -6.94
C TRP A 67 1.07 14.04 -7.33
N ASP A 68 0.15 14.76 -6.69
CA ASP A 68 -0.10 16.18 -6.94
C ASP A 68 1.06 17.11 -6.50
N GLY A 69 2.10 16.56 -5.86
CA GLY A 69 3.29 17.28 -5.44
C GLY A 69 4.43 17.24 -6.46
N VAL A 70 4.22 16.61 -7.62
CA VAL A 70 5.20 16.61 -8.72
C VAL A 70 5.16 17.97 -9.42
N PRO A 71 6.29 18.71 -9.53
CA PRO A 71 6.34 19.99 -10.24
C PRO A 71 5.98 19.84 -11.72
N ASP A 72 5.37 20.86 -12.32
CA ASP A 72 4.97 20.90 -13.74
C ASP A 72 6.08 20.49 -14.72
N ALA A 73 7.30 20.97 -14.48
CA ALA A 73 8.46 20.67 -15.31
C ALA A 73 8.80 19.16 -15.36
N LEU A 74 8.23 18.37 -14.44
CA LEU A 74 8.41 16.93 -14.31
C LEU A 74 7.10 16.14 -14.53
N SER A 75 6.03 16.82 -14.96
CA SER A 75 4.72 16.24 -15.30
C SER A 75 4.52 16.25 -16.82
N ALA A 76 3.49 15.53 -17.30
CA ALA A 76 3.15 15.41 -18.71
C ALA A 76 3.10 16.79 -19.40
N PRO A 77 3.70 16.96 -20.59
CA PRO A 77 4.23 15.91 -21.48
C PRO A 77 5.66 15.43 -21.14
N ASN A 78 6.27 15.91 -20.06
CA ASN A 78 7.59 15.46 -19.62
C ASN A 78 7.51 14.12 -18.88
N ASN A 79 8.56 13.33 -18.99
CA ASN A 79 8.68 12.09 -18.22
C ASN A 79 9.12 12.39 -16.78
N LEU A 80 8.45 11.76 -15.82
CA LEU A 80 8.89 11.76 -14.42
C LEU A 80 10.25 11.05 -14.33
N PRO A 81 11.27 11.64 -13.70
CA PRO A 81 12.51 10.94 -13.41
C PRO A 81 12.24 9.66 -12.60
N ALA A 82 12.76 8.52 -13.05
CA ALA A 82 12.48 7.21 -12.47
C ALA A 82 12.73 7.12 -10.96
N ASN A 83 13.69 7.90 -10.44
CA ASN A 83 14.10 7.95 -9.05
C ASN A 83 13.56 9.17 -8.28
N PHE A 84 12.59 9.92 -8.82
CA PHE A 84 12.04 11.13 -8.18
C PHE A 84 11.56 10.84 -6.74
N PHE A 85 10.79 9.77 -6.56
CA PHE A 85 10.31 9.34 -5.25
C PHE A 85 11.33 8.49 -4.46
N ASN A 86 12.57 8.43 -4.92
CA ASN A 86 13.69 7.91 -4.16
C ASN A 86 14.61 9.04 -3.67
N VAL A 87 14.73 10.14 -4.42
CA VAL A 87 15.69 11.24 -4.17
C VAL A 87 15.01 12.56 -3.79
N ASN A 88 14.10 13.08 -4.61
CA ASN A 88 13.51 14.42 -4.45
C ASN A 88 12.34 14.44 -3.45
N SER A 89 11.51 13.39 -3.45
CA SER A 89 10.47 13.16 -2.46
C SER A 89 10.61 11.74 -1.92
N PRO A 90 11.56 11.47 -0.99
CA PRO A 90 11.96 10.11 -0.62
C PRO A 90 10.80 9.28 -0.02
N ARG A 91 10.29 8.36 -0.83
CA ARG A 91 9.23 7.38 -0.52
C ARG A 91 9.63 5.94 -0.87
N GLY A 92 10.86 5.76 -1.38
CA GLY A 92 11.50 4.45 -1.55
C GLY A 92 11.05 3.66 -2.77
N VAL A 93 10.56 4.35 -3.82
CA VAL A 93 10.16 3.71 -5.07
C VAL A 93 11.01 4.22 -6.24
N ILE A 94 11.35 3.30 -7.14
CA ILE A 94 11.96 3.57 -8.44
C ILE A 94 11.03 2.96 -9.49
N PHE A 95 10.64 3.75 -10.49
CA PHE A 95 9.76 3.29 -11.56
C PHE A 95 10.58 2.82 -12.77
N SER A 96 10.06 1.81 -13.46
CA SER A 96 10.55 1.38 -14.76
C SER A 96 9.36 1.06 -15.66
N THR A 97 9.56 1.20 -16.97
CA THR A 97 8.56 0.85 -17.98
C THR A 97 9.27 0.24 -19.18
N PRO A 98 8.65 -0.72 -19.90
CA PRO A 98 9.14 -1.14 -21.21
C PRO A 98 9.11 -0.03 -22.28
N GLY A 99 8.33 1.04 -22.05
CA GLY A 99 8.23 2.21 -22.93
C GLY A 99 9.36 3.23 -22.73
N THR A 100 9.17 4.44 -23.26
CA THR A 100 10.19 5.51 -23.21
C THR A 100 10.15 6.35 -21.93
N GLY A 101 9.13 6.19 -21.08
CA GLY A 101 9.04 6.88 -19.80
C GLY A 101 7.69 6.72 -19.09
N PHE A 102 7.68 7.11 -17.81
CA PHE A 102 6.48 7.20 -16.97
C PHE A 102 6.09 8.67 -16.85
N GLN A 103 4.81 8.99 -17.00
CA GLN A 103 4.31 10.37 -16.90
C GLN A 103 3.27 10.47 -15.79
N VAL A 104 3.28 11.59 -15.09
CA VAL A 104 2.24 12.00 -14.14
C VAL A 104 1.46 13.14 -14.78
N SER A 105 0.14 13.14 -14.67
CA SER A 105 -0.68 14.24 -15.19
C SER A 105 -0.31 15.55 -14.51
N ALA A 106 -0.16 16.62 -15.30
CA ALA A 106 -0.13 17.97 -14.76
C ALA A 106 -1.49 18.33 -14.14
N ASN A 107 -1.49 19.24 -13.18
CA ASN A 107 -2.69 19.74 -12.52
C ASN A 107 -2.58 21.25 -12.30
N ALA A 108 -3.70 21.93 -12.02
CA ALA A 108 -3.68 23.38 -11.78
C ALA A 108 -2.79 23.80 -10.58
N ALA A 109 -2.55 22.91 -9.62
CA ALA A 109 -1.67 23.14 -8.48
C ALA A 109 -0.17 23.04 -8.83
N SER A 110 0.16 22.48 -10.00
CA SER A 110 1.54 22.31 -10.48
C SER A 110 1.99 23.45 -11.39
N GLY A 111 1.05 24.27 -11.89
CA GLY A 111 1.31 25.57 -12.53
C GLY A 111 0.73 25.76 -13.94
N THR A 112 0.17 24.71 -14.55
CA THR A 112 -0.44 24.73 -15.87
C THR A 112 -1.90 24.32 -15.78
N ALA A 113 -2.78 25.12 -16.38
CA ALA A 113 -4.17 24.74 -16.54
C ALA A 113 -4.27 23.57 -17.52
N VAL A 114 -4.87 22.47 -17.08
CA VAL A 114 -5.37 21.39 -17.95
C VAL A 114 -6.46 21.92 -18.87
#